data_AF-A0AA39F1R1-F1
#
_entry.id   AF-A0AA39F1R1-F1
#
_cell.length_a   1.000
_cell.length_b   1.000
_cell.length_c   1.000
_cell.angle_alpha   90.00
_cell.angle_beta   90.00
_cell.angle_gamma   90.00
#
_symmetry.space_group_name_H-M   'P 1'
#
loop_
_entity.id
_entity.type
_entity.pdbx_description
1 polymer ?
#
loop_
_entity_poly.entity_id
_entity_poly.type
_entity_poly.pdbx_seq_one_letter_code
_entity_poly.pdbx_strand_id
1 'polypeptide(L)'
;MTTESFECRWTIQKFNENFEMRSTNFTIETIDKQNSISWDFVLYPVNSDCVMFQIVNENENYLIKSRRSHLYIVNTHGKLKKINSVLLNEYDNSTTEKGWTSYCFSKKFLLHNAELFLPNDELSIICEVDIKEKKTLY
;
A
#
# COMPACT_ATOMS: atom_id res chain seq x y z
N MET A 1 -21.78 -1.76 -12.99
CA MET A 1 -20.65 -1.18 -12.24
C MET A 1 -19.39 -1.86 -12.74
N THR A 2 -18.54 -1.13 -13.45
CA THR A 2 -17.21 -1.59 -13.82
C THR A 2 -16.34 -1.59 -12.56
N THR A 3 -15.89 -2.76 -12.14
CA THR A 3 -14.85 -2.88 -11.11
C THR A 3 -13.54 -2.48 -11.77
N GLU A 4 -12.97 -1.34 -11.35
CA GLU A 4 -11.60 -0.98 -11.71
C GLU A 4 -10.67 -1.54 -10.63
N SER A 5 -9.61 -2.21 -11.05
CA SER A 5 -8.57 -2.72 -10.16
C SER A 5 -7.22 -2.26 -10.66
N PHE A 6 -6.31 -1.97 -9.74
CA PHE A 6 -4.93 -1.68 -10.09
C PHE A 6 -3.95 -2.47 -9.25
N GLU A 7 -2.79 -2.73 -9.85
CA GLU A 7 -1.62 -3.30 -9.20
C GLU A 7 -0.53 -2.23 -9.16
N CYS A 8 0.08 -2.05 -8.01
CA CYS A 8 1.25 -1.21 -7.83
C CYS A 8 2.40 -2.04 -7.27
N ARG A 9 3.61 -1.76 -7.77
CA ARG A 9 4.85 -2.38 -7.31
C ARG A 9 5.78 -1.30 -6.79
N TRP A 10 6.28 -1.49 -5.59
CA TRP A 10 7.25 -0.60 -4.98
C TRP A 10 8.39 -1.38 -4.36
N THR A 11 9.61 -1.03 -4.75
CA THR A 11 10.84 -1.56 -4.16
C THR A 11 11.49 -0.49 -3.29
N ILE A 12 11.72 -0.84 -2.03
CA ILE A 12 12.31 0.02 -1.02
C ILE A 12 13.75 -0.44 -0.82
N GLN A 13 14.68 0.40 -1.24
CA GLN A 13 16.12 0.12 -1.12
C GLN A 13 16.63 0.43 0.27
N LYS A 14 17.71 -0.22 0.72
CA LYS A 14 18.35 0.05 2.03
C LYS A 14 17.36 -0.08 3.19
N PHE A 15 16.59 -1.17 3.24
CA PHE A 15 15.51 -1.36 4.21
C PHE A 15 16.03 -1.49 5.67
N ASN A 16 17.24 -2.01 5.85
CA ASN A 16 17.84 -2.27 7.17
C ASN A 16 18.55 -1.05 7.77
N GLU A 17 18.90 -0.04 6.96
CA GLU A 17 19.38 1.27 7.46
C GLU A 17 18.30 1.89 8.38
N ASN A 18 18.68 2.82 9.29
CA ASN A 18 17.77 3.47 10.26
C ASN A 18 16.42 3.78 9.59
N PHE A 19 15.43 2.92 9.87
CA PHE A 19 14.24 2.84 9.02
C PHE A 19 13.33 4.01 9.37
N GLU A 20 13.50 5.12 8.67
CA GLU A 20 12.65 6.29 8.73
C GLU A 20 11.40 6.10 7.85
N MET A 21 10.42 6.99 8.02
CA MET A 21 9.26 7.06 7.13
C MET A 21 9.72 7.26 5.68
N ARG A 22 9.13 6.49 4.77
CA ARG A 22 9.36 6.58 3.33
C ARG A 22 8.01 6.68 2.64
N SER A 23 7.93 7.52 1.63
CA SER A 23 6.75 7.62 0.78
C SER A 23 7.15 7.59 -0.69
N THR A 24 6.22 7.16 -1.52
CA THR A 24 6.31 7.28 -2.96
C THR A 24 4.92 7.52 -3.52
N ASN A 25 4.84 8.29 -4.60
CA ASN A 25 3.59 8.60 -5.27
C ASN A 25 3.48 7.76 -6.55
N PHE A 26 2.30 7.18 -6.77
CA PHE A 26 1.95 6.56 -8.04
C PHE A 26 0.70 7.21 -8.60
N THR A 27 0.81 7.73 -9.82
CA THR A 27 -0.34 8.19 -10.59
C THR A 27 -0.81 7.08 -11.51
N ILE A 28 -2.08 6.71 -11.37
CA ILE A 28 -2.70 5.69 -12.19
C ILE A 28 -3.62 6.42 -13.17
N GLU A 29 -3.28 6.29 -14.46
CA GLU A 29 -4.19 6.71 -15.52
C GLU A 29 -5.42 5.79 -15.47
N THR A 30 -6.59 6.36 -15.17
CA THR A 30 -7.84 5.62 -15.31
C THR A 30 -8.19 5.44 -16.78
N ILE A 31 -9.08 4.49 -17.07
CA ILE A 31 -9.60 4.24 -18.44
C ILE A 31 -10.12 5.54 -19.08
N ASP A 32 -10.68 6.42 -18.25
CA ASP A 32 -10.96 7.80 -18.61
C ASP A 32 -9.70 8.67 -18.43
N LYS A 33 -8.94 8.87 -19.52
CA LYS A 33 -7.64 9.56 -19.55
C LYS A 33 -7.67 11.01 -19.05
N GLN A 34 -8.86 11.60 -18.87
CA GLN A 34 -9.01 12.93 -18.29
C GLN A 34 -8.97 12.94 -16.76
N ASN A 35 -9.00 11.77 -16.10
CA ASN A 35 -9.25 11.65 -14.67
C ASN A 35 -8.24 10.77 -13.94
N SER A 36 -6.94 11.04 -14.11
CA SER A 36 -5.87 10.36 -13.38
C SER A 36 -6.10 10.41 -11.86
N ILE A 37 -5.90 9.28 -11.19
CA ILE A 37 -5.99 9.17 -9.74
C ILE A 37 -4.58 9.03 -9.19
N SER A 38 -4.23 9.91 -8.25
CA SER A 38 -2.94 9.88 -7.58
C SER A 38 -3.06 9.19 -6.23
N TRP A 39 -2.15 8.25 -5.97
CA TRP A 39 -2.09 7.49 -4.74
C TRP A 39 -0.71 7.63 -4.12
N ASP A 40 -0.67 7.92 -2.83
CA ASP A 40 0.53 7.90 -2.02
C ASP A 40 0.65 6.57 -1.28
N PHE A 41 1.84 6.00 -1.38
CA PHE A 41 2.23 4.75 -0.74
C PHE A 41 3.22 5.12 0.35
N VAL A 42 2.82 4.94 1.60
CA VAL A 42 3.61 5.37 2.76
C VAL A 42 4.02 4.14 3.56
N LEU A 43 5.31 4.02 3.84
CA LEU A 43 5.87 2.98 4.70
C LEU A 43 6.56 3.65 5.88
N TYR A 44 6.19 3.31 7.12
CA TYR A 44 6.79 3.92 8.30
C TYR A 44 6.94 2.94 9.47
N PRO A 45 7.98 3.09 10.30
CA PRO A 45 8.08 2.31 11.53
C PRO A 45 6.94 2.70 12.47
N VAL A 46 6.24 1.71 13.02
CA VAL A 46 5.31 1.95 14.13
C VAL A 46 6.05 1.83 15.45
N ASN A 47 6.91 0.82 15.55
CA ASN A 47 7.82 0.58 16.66
C ASN A 47 9.01 -0.25 16.15
N SER A 48 9.84 -0.78 17.04
CA SER A 48 11.01 -1.58 16.65
C SER A 48 10.67 -2.84 15.83
N ASP A 49 9.44 -3.34 15.95
CA ASP A 49 9.05 -4.67 15.50
C ASP A 49 7.97 -4.66 14.40
N CYS A 50 7.22 -3.57 14.24
CA CYS A 50 6.18 -3.39 13.23
C CYS A 50 6.52 -2.25 12.28
N VAL A 51 6.31 -2.51 11.00
CA VAL A 51 6.27 -1.51 9.93
C VAL A 51 4.84 -1.42 9.42
N MET A 52 4.33 -0.19 9.26
CA MET A 52 3.04 0.08 8.65
C MET A 52 3.24 0.50 7.20
N PHE A 53 2.46 -0.10 6.31
CA PHE A 53 2.27 0.31 4.93
C PHE A 53 0.86 0.89 4.79
N GLN A 54 0.74 2.08 4.22
CA GLN A 54 -0.52 2.78 4.02
C GLN A 54 -0.64 3.22 2.56
N ILE A 55 -1.86 3.14 2.03
CA ILE A 55 -2.23 3.67 0.72
C ILE A 55 -3.19 4.82 0.95
N VAL A 56 -2.90 5.95 0.34
CA VAL A 56 -3.61 7.21 0.54
C VAL A 56 -4.05 7.73 -0.82
N ASN A 57 -5.36 7.95 -1.02
CA ASN A 57 -5.83 8.66 -2.20
C ASN A 57 -5.57 10.16 -2.00
N GLU A 58 -4.71 10.75 -2.81
CA GLU A 58 -4.37 12.18 -2.75
C GLU A 58 -5.34 13.06 -3.53
N ASN A 59 -6.23 12.47 -4.34
CA ASN A 59 -7.10 13.23 -5.23
C ASN A 59 -8.13 14.08 -4.46
N GLU A 60 -8.16 15.37 -4.75
CA GLU A 60 -9.10 16.33 -4.15
C GLU A 60 -10.50 16.27 -4.79
N ASN A 61 -10.59 15.83 -6.04
CA ASN A 61 -11.83 15.82 -6.81
C ASN A 61 -12.64 14.52 -6.62
N TYR A 62 -12.04 13.48 -6.04
CA TYR A 62 -12.65 12.16 -5.95
C TYR A 62 -12.55 11.54 -4.56
N LEU A 63 -13.69 11.13 -4.02
CA LEU A 63 -13.74 10.11 -2.97
C LEU A 63 -13.72 8.73 -3.63
N ILE A 64 -12.72 7.94 -3.26
CA ILE A 64 -12.58 6.57 -3.74
C ILE A 64 -12.82 5.64 -2.57
N LYS A 65 -13.76 4.72 -2.75
CA LYS A 65 -13.98 3.62 -1.83
C LYS A 65 -13.39 2.36 -2.43
N SER A 66 -12.38 1.80 -1.79
CA SER A 66 -11.89 0.47 -2.15
C SER A 66 -12.88 -0.60 -1.66
N ARG A 67 -13.03 -1.67 -2.44
CA ARG A 67 -13.79 -2.87 -2.05
C ARG A 67 -12.90 -3.81 -1.25
N ARG A 68 -11.68 -3.98 -1.74
CA ARG A 68 -10.66 -4.89 -1.23
C ARG A 68 -9.30 -4.35 -1.59
N SER A 69 -8.33 -4.65 -0.75
CA SER A 69 -6.94 -4.39 -1.02
C SER A 69 -6.13 -5.59 -0.52
N HIS A 70 -5.10 -5.96 -1.25
CA HIS A 70 -4.15 -7.00 -0.85
C HIS A 70 -2.74 -6.47 -0.90
N LEU A 71 -1.95 -6.80 0.12
CA LEU A 71 -0.53 -6.50 0.17
C LEU A 71 0.25 -7.80 0.11
N TYR A 72 1.30 -7.82 -0.71
CA TYR A 72 2.22 -8.94 -0.84
C TYR A 72 3.65 -8.45 -0.74
N ILE A 73 4.51 -9.29 -0.15
CA ILE A 73 5.96 -9.14 -0.22
C ILE A 73 6.47 -10.16 -1.23
N VAL A 74 7.32 -9.71 -2.15
CA VAL A 74 7.94 -10.56 -3.17
C VAL A 74 9.24 -11.13 -2.61
N ASN A 75 9.41 -12.45 -2.69
CA ASN A 75 10.67 -13.07 -2.31
C ASN A 75 11.65 -13.20 -3.49
N THR A 76 12.88 -13.62 -3.21
CA THR A 76 13.95 -13.82 -4.20
C THR A 76 13.62 -14.78 -5.35
N HIS A 77 12.63 -15.65 -5.17
CA HIS A 77 12.16 -16.59 -6.21
C HIS A 77 10.95 -16.05 -7.00
N GLY A 78 10.56 -14.79 -6.79
CA GLY A 78 9.37 -14.19 -7.38
C GLY A 78 8.04 -14.69 -6.80
N LYS A 79 8.05 -15.44 -5.69
CA LYS A 79 6.83 -15.90 -5.02
C LYS A 79 6.29 -14.81 -4.10
N LEU A 80 4.96 -14.65 -4.12
CA LEU A 80 4.24 -13.66 -3.32
C LEU A 80 3.90 -14.22 -1.94
N LYS A 81 4.32 -13.51 -0.88
CA LYS A 81 3.86 -13.74 0.48
C LYS A 81 2.78 -12.71 0.81
N LYS A 82 1.53 -13.16 0.89
CA LYS A 82 0.41 -12.30 1.31
C LYS A 82 0.61 -11.83 2.75
N ILE A 83 0.50 -10.53 2.95
CA ILE A 83 0.44 -9.90 4.26
C ILE A 83 -1.02 -9.78 4.62
N ASN A 84 -1.41 -10.50 5.68
CA ASN A 84 -2.72 -10.33 6.26
C ASN A 84 -2.75 -8.97 6.95
N SER A 85 -3.68 -8.11 6.57
CA SER A 85 -3.89 -6.84 7.25
C SER A 85 -4.16 -7.11 8.73
N VAL A 86 -3.31 -6.59 9.61
CA VAL A 86 -3.78 -6.28 10.96
C VAL A 86 -4.68 -5.07 10.78
N LEU A 87 -6.00 -5.30 10.80
CA LEU A 87 -7.00 -4.25 10.87
C LEU A 87 -6.82 -3.51 12.20
N LEU A 88 -5.81 -2.63 12.26
CA LEU A 88 -5.86 -1.46 13.13
C LEU A 88 -6.88 -0.55 12.47
N ASN A 89 -8.13 -0.90 12.76
CA ASN A 89 -9.33 -0.18 12.43
C ASN A 89 -9.83 -0.33 10.97
N GLU A 90 -10.85 -1.17 10.80
CA GLU A 90 -12.11 -0.66 10.22
C GLU A 90 -12.54 0.55 11.08
N TYR A 91 -11.86 1.71 10.96
CA TYR A 91 -12.32 2.93 11.62
C TYR A 91 -13.27 3.62 10.67
N ASP A 92 -14.51 3.56 11.16
CA ASP A 92 -15.52 4.57 11.10
C ASP A 92 -15.91 5.06 9.70
N ASN A 93 -17.04 4.54 9.24
CA ASN A 93 -17.83 5.11 8.14
C ASN A 93 -18.31 6.56 8.43
N SER A 94 -17.90 7.19 9.54
CA SER A 94 -18.31 8.53 9.95
C SER A 94 -17.32 9.67 9.62
N THR A 95 -16.05 9.39 9.28
CA THR A 95 -15.12 10.45 8.86
C THR A 95 -14.96 10.48 7.35
N THR A 96 -15.37 11.62 6.79
CA THR A 96 -15.54 12.00 5.38
C THR A 96 -14.28 12.04 4.51
N GLU A 97 -13.19 11.35 4.84
CA GLU A 97 -11.88 11.74 4.30
C GLU A 97 -11.18 10.56 3.63
N LYS A 98 -11.05 10.67 2.29
CA LYS A 98 -10.10 10.01 1.36
C LYS A 98 -9.83 8.51 1.62
N GLY A 99 -10.17 7.63 0.67
CA GLY A 99 -10.02 6.17 0.83
C GLY A 99 -8.60 5.72 1.19
N TRP A 100 -8.42 5.24 2.43
CA TRP A 100 -7.14 4.73 2.93
C TRP A 100 -7.24 3.24 3.27
N THR A 101 -6.14 2.51 3.11
CA THR A 101 -5.99 1.14 3.63
C THR A 101 -4.60 0.97 4.22
N SER A 102 -4.49 0.21 5.31
CA SER A 102 -3.27 0.09 6.10
C SER A 102 -2.95 -1.37 6.42
N TYR A 103 -1.66 -1.69 6.45
CA TYR A 103 -1.13 -3.02 6.73
C TYR A 103 0.07 -2.92 7.67
N CYS A 104 0.01 -3.56 8.84
CA CYS A 104 1.18 -3.77 9.68
C CYS A 104 1.78 -5.14 9.40
N PHE A 105 3.11 -5.21 9.27
CA PHE A 105 3.85 -6.46 9.22
C PHE A 105 5.12 -6.39 10.06
N SER A 106 5.61 -7.57 10.47
CA SER A 106 6.74 -7.67 11.40
C SER A 106 8.06 -7.36 10.70
N LYS A 107 8.75 -6.32 11.17
CA LYS A 107 10.13 -6.01 10.78
C LYS A 107 11.06 -7.18 11.14
N LYS A 108 10.92 -7.73 12.36
CA LYS A 108 11.70 -8.88 12.82
C LYS A 108 11.56 -10.09 11.91
N PHE A 109 10.36 -10.39 11.44
CA PHE A 109 10.15 -11.48 10.48
C PHE A 109 10.93 -11.26 9.18
N LEU A 110 10.91 -10.05 8.63
CA LEU A 110 11.65 -9.72 7.41
C LEU A 110 13.16 -9.81 7.62
N LEU A 111 13.66 -9.27 8.73
CA LEU A 111 15.08 -9.33 9.08
C LEU A 111 15.56 -10.77 9.32
N HIS A 112 14.75 -11.59 10.00
CA HIS A 112 15.07 -12.99 10.25
C HIS A 112 15.11 -13.83 8.96
N ASN A 113 14.37 -13.40 7.93
CA ASN A 113 14.30 -14.03 6.63
C ASN A 113 14.88 -13.12 5.53
N ALA A 114 15.92 -12.33 5.86
CA ALA A 114 16.44 -11.28 4.99
C ALA A 114 16.96 -11.83 3.65
N GLU A 115 17.62 -12.99 3.62
CA GLU A 115 18.05 -13.62 2.37
C GLU A 115 16.88 -13.93 1.42
N LEU A 116 15.69 -14.13 1.97
CA LEU A 116 14.50 -14.48 1.21
C LEU A 116 13.69 -13.26 0.79
N PHE A 117 13.54 -12.26 1.66
CA PHE A 117 12.63 -11.12 1.45
C PHE A 117 13.33 -9.75 1.30
N LEU A 118 14.62 -9.67 1.58
CA LEU A 118 15.44 -8.46 1.53
C LEU A 118 16.76 -8.69 0.76
N PRO A 119 16.74 -9.29 -0.45
CA PRO A 119 17.96 -9.42 -1.25
C PRO A 119 18.58 -8.03 -1.48
N ASN A 120 19.89 -7.91 -1.28
CA ASN A 120 20.61 -6.62 -1.38
C ASN A 120 20.02 -5.50 -0.49
N ASP A 121 19.37 -5.87 0.62
CA ASP A 121 18.67 -4.93 1.50
C ASP A 121 17.50 -4.19 0.81
N GLU A 122 16.86 -4.84 -0.18
CA GLU A 122 15.72 -4.29 -0.91
C GLU A 122 14.42 -5.03 -0.58
N LEU A 123 13.41 -4.31 -0.08
CA LEU A 123 12.07 -4.85 0.15
C LEU A 123 11.19 -4.58 -1.07
N SER A 124 10.72 -5.63 -1.75
CA SER A 124 9.77 -5.50 -2.86
C SER A 124 8.34 -5.81 -2.42
N ILE A 125 7.45 -4.85 -2.62
CA ILE A 125 6.04 -4.90 -2.23
C ILE A 125 5.17 -4.83 -3.48
N ILE A 126 4.12 -5.65 -3.52
CA ILE A 126 3.02 -5.54 -4.49
C ILE A 126 1.75 -5.24 -3.73
N CYS A 127 1.00 -4.24 -4.19
CA CYS A 127 -0.33 -3.98 -3.70
C CYS A 127 -1.35 -4.07 -4.84
N GLU A 128 -2.42 -4.82 -4.60
CA GLU A 128 -3.60 -4.89 -5.45
C GLU A 128 -4.74 -4.14 -4.77
N VAL A 129 -5.42 -3.26 -5.47
CA VAL A 129 -6.57 -2.52 -4.95
C VAL A 129 -7.74 -2.65 -5.92
N ASP A 130 -8.86 -3.15 -5.40
CA ASP A 130 -10.15 -3.16 -6.09
C ASP A 130 -10.92 -1.91 -5.71
N ILE A 131 -11.27 -1.08 -6.68
CA ILE A 131 -12.11 0.10 -6.47
C ILE A 131 -13.58 -0.32 -6.51
N LYS A 132 -14.31 -0.04 -5.43
CA LYS A 132 -15.76 -0.27 -5.34
C LYS A 132 -16.54 0.86 -5.99
N GLU A 133 -16.16 2.09 -5.65
CA GLU A 133 -16.92 3.28 -5.97
C GLU A 133 -15.97 4.48 -6.09
N LYS A 134 -16.22 5.33 -7.09
CA LYS A 134 -15.57 6.61 -7.30
C LYS A 134 -16.67 7.66 -7.30
N LYS A 135 -16.64 8.59 -6.34
CA LYS A 135 -17.59 9.69 -6.20
C LYS A 135 -16.88 11.01 -6.39
N THR A 136 -17.33 11.82 -7.35
CA THR A 136 -16.82 13.18 -7.56
C THR A 136 -17.26 14.10 -6.42
N LEU A 137 -16.33 14.91 -5.92
CA LEU A 137 -16.58 16.01 -4.99
C LEU A 137 -16.72 17.28 -5.84
N TYR A 138 -17.91 17.86 -5.83
CA TYR A 138 -18.22 19.15 -6.48
C TYR A 138 -18.43 20.21 -5.40
#